data_AF-A0A523G1B0-F1
#
_entry.id   AF-A0A523G1B0-F1
#
_cell.length_a   1.000
_cell.length_b   1.000
_cell.length_c   1.000
_cell.angle_alpha   90.00
_cell.angle_beta   90.00
_cell.angle_gamma   90.00
#
_symmetry.space_group_name_H-M   'P 1'
#
loop_
_entity.id
_entity.type
_entity.pdbx_description
1 polymer ?
#
loop_
_entity_poly.entity_id
_entity_poly.type
_entity_poly.pdbx_seq_one_letter_code
_entity_poly.pdbx_strand_id
1 'polypeptide(L)' 'MEKSTEIEGVIVEFYRVGNAVKVSAVDTRTFLEVSIVASPHCSEQEMTDTVLRKLAYVQEKKLGQEKKLGQEKKRGQE' A
#
# COMPACT_ATOMS: atom_id res chain seq x y z
N MET A 1 -10.84 15.57 9.59
CA MET A 1 -10.70 15.82 8.14
C MET A 1 -10.61 14.47 7.47
N GLU A 2 -11.57 14.18 6.62
CA GLU A 2 -11.64 12.98 5.79
C GLU A 2 -11.46 13.45 4.35
N LYS A 3 -10.50 12.88 3.64
CA LYS A 3 -10.15 13.28 2.26
C LYS A 3 -9.71 12.05 1.48
N SER A 4 -10.10 11.98 0.21
CA SER A 4 -9.63 10.95 -0.71
C SER A 4 -9.16 11.59 -2.02
N THR A 5 -8.08 11.06 -2.60
CA THR A 5 -7.48 11.49 -3.87
C THR A 5 -7.17 10.25 -4.71
N GLU A 6 -7.39 10.31 -6.03
CA GLU A 6 -7.03 9.24 -6.95
C GLU A 6 -5.74 9.57 -7.70
N ILE A 7 -4.79 8.63 -7.75
CA ILE A 7 -3.49 8.77 -8.41
C ILE A 7 -3.21 7.47 -9.17
N GLU A 8 -3.20 7.52 -10.51
CA GLU A 8 -2.82 6.38 -11.37
C GLU A 8 -3.53 5.05 -11.04
N GLY A 9 -4.83 5.10 -10.69
CA GLY A 9 -5.59 3.91 -10.30
C GLY A 9 -5.39 3.45 -8.85
N VAL A 10 -4.76 4.28 -8.03
CA VAL A 10 -4.67 4.11 -6.57
C VAL A 10 -5.53 5.15 -5.88
N ILE A 11 -6.42 4.71 -5.00
CA ILE A 11 -7.20 5.58 -4.13
C ILE A 11 -6.39 5.81 -2.86
N VAL A 12 -6.09 7.06 -2.54
CA VAL A 12 -5.38 7.46 -1.32
C VAL A 12 -6.34 8.17 -0.38
N GLU A 13 -6.50 7.67 0.83
CA GLU A 13 -7.43 8.18 1.83
C GLU A 13 -6.69 8.68 3.08
N PHE A 14 -7.13 9.81 3.62
CA PHE A 14 -6.58 10.45 4.80
C PHE A 14 -7.65 10.50 5.90
N TYR A 15 -7.32 9.91 7.04
CA TYR A 15 -8.21 9.87 8.20
C TYR A 15 -7.48 10.36 9.45
N ARG A 16 -8.01 11.41 10.09
CA ARG A 16 -7.44 11.95 11.33
C ARG A 16 -7.81 11.05 12.52
N VAL A 17 -6.81 10.55 13.23
CA VAL A 17 -6.99 9.78 14.47
C VAL A 17 -6.27 10.49 15.60
N GLY A 18 -6.99 11.28 16.39
CA GLY A 18 -6.40 12.10 17.46
C GLY A 18 -5.27 13.00 16.94
N ASN A 19 -4.06 12.77 17.47
CA ASN A 19 -2.86 13.51 17.06
C ASN A 19 -2.02 12.80 15.98
N ALA A 20 -2.66 12.00 15.14
CA ALA A 20 -2.02 11.33 14.01
C ALA A 20 -2.95 11.32 12.78
N VAL A 21 -2.38 11.07 11.61
CA VAL A 21 -3.13 10.87 10.36
C VAL A 21 -2.88 9.43 9.89
N LYS A 22 -3.94 8.62 9.80
CA LYS A 22 -3.91 7.36 9.07
C LYS A 22 -4.03 7.69 7.59
N VAL A 23 -3.16 7.10 6.78
CA VAL A 23 -3.19 7.24 5.33
C VAL A 23 -3.29 5.85 4.73
N SER A 24 -4.35 5.57 3.98
CA SER A 24 -4.55 4.31 3.26
C SER A 24 -4.30 4.53 1.77
N ALA A 25 -3.71 3.55 1.09
CA ALA A 25 -3.62 3.50 -0.36
C ALA A 25 -4.18 2.15 -0.84
N VAL A 26 -5.14 2.20 -1.75
CA VAL A 26 -5.85 1.05 -2.30
C VAL A 26 -5.62 1.00 -3.80
N ASP A 27 -4.93 -0.02 -4.28
CA ASP A 27 -4.80 -0.29 -5.72
C ASP A 27 -6.12 -0.86 -6.27
N THR A 28 -6.76 -0.15 -7.21
CA THR A 28 -8.09 -0.52 -7.73
C THR A 28 -8.09 -1.78 -8.59
N ARG A 29 -6.92 -2.22 -9.07
CA ARG A 29 -6.80 -3.39 -9.96
C ARG A 29 -6.62 -4.69 -9.18
N THR A 30 -5.79 -4.67 -8.16
CA THR A 30 -5.44 -5.83 -7.33
C THR A 30 -6.20 -5.86 -6.01
N PHE A 31 -6.92 -4.79 -5.67
CA PHE A 31 -7.56 -4.56 -4.38
C PHE A 31 -6.58 -4.63 -3.20
N LEU A 32 -5.28 -4.44 -3.46
CA LEU A 32 -4.28 -4.39 -2.42
C LEU A 32 -4.39 -3.06 -1.68
N GLU A 33 -4.69 -3.14 -0.38
CA GLU A 33 -4.62 -1.99 0.52
C GLU A 33 -3.35 -2.04 1.38
N VAL A 34 -2.72 -0.88 1.55
CA VAL A 34 -1.73 -0.64 2.61
C VAL A 34 -2.07 0.64 3.35
N SER A 35 -1.68 0.72 4.62
CA SER A 35 -1.82 1.97 5.39
C SER A 35 -0.57 2.34 6.15
N ILE A 36 -0.37 3.63 6.39
CA ILE A 36 0.64 4.19 7.28
C ILE A 36 -0.01 5.09 8.34
N VAL A 37 0.72 5.38 9.41
CA VAL A 37 0.37 6.40 10.39
C VAL A 37 1.46 7.46 10.35
N ALA A 38 1.07 8.71 10.16
CA ALA A 38 1.97 9.84 10.02
C ALA A 38 1.66 10.95 11.04
N SER A 39 2.66 11.80 11.28
CA SER A 39 2.51 13.01 12.08
C SER A 39 1.52 13.97 11.42
N PRO A 40 0.70 14.69 12.21
CA PRO A 40 -0.09 15.83 11.74
C PRO A 40 0.66 16.87 10.94
N HIS A 41 1.96 16.98 11.23
CA HIS A 41 2.83 18.03 10.73
C HIS A 41 3.50 17.65 9.41
N CYS A 42 3.39 16.39 8.99
CA CYS A 42 3.79 15.98 7.65
C CYS A 42 2.85 16.59 6.62
N SER A 43 3.41 17.01 5.48
CA SER A 43 2.61 17.46 4.35
C SER A 43 1.84 16.28 3.73
N GLU A 44 0.72 16.59 3.08
CA GLU A 44 -0.06 15.58 2.35
C GLU A 44 0.77 14.84 1.30
N GLN A 45 1.68 15.56 0.62
CA GLN A 45 2.58 14.99 -0.37
C GLN A 45 3.54 13.98 0.25
N GLU A 46 4.19 14.31 1.37
CA GLU A 46 5.10 13.37 2.06
C GLU A 46 4.37 12.11 2.52
N MET A 47 3.16 12.27 3.04
CA MET A 47 2.29 11.18 3.44
C MET A 47 1.90 10.28 2.26
N THR A 48 1.55 10.91 1.13
CA THR A 48 1.20 10.23 -0.13
C THR A 48 2.40 9.43 -0.66
N ASP A 49 3.56 10.06 -0.79
CA ASP A 49 4.77 9.40 -1.30
C ASP A 49 5.15 8.21 -0.42
N THR A 50 5.02 8.36 0.90
CA THR A 50 5.33 7.29 1.85
C THR A 50 4.38 6.10 1.71
N VAL A 51 3.07 6.33 1.58
CA VAL A 51 2.09 5.25 1.45
C VAL A 51 2.20 4.55 0.07
N LEU A 52 2.48 5.30 -1.00
CA LEU A 52 2.69 4.75 -2.34
C LEU A 52 3.96 3.89 -2.42
N ARG A 53 5.06 4.32 -1.78
CA ARG A 53 6.29 3.49 -1.67
C ARG A 53 6.01 2.19 -0.93
N LYS A 54 5.22 2.24 0.15
CA LYS A 54 4.81 1.03 0.87
C LYS A 54 3.97 0.11 -0.02
N LEU A 55 3.05 0.67 -0.81
CA LEU A 55 2.20 -0.09 -1.72
C LEU A 55 3.06 -0.83 -2.76
N ALA A 56 3.99 -0.13 -3.42
CA ALA A 56 4.92 -0.70 -4.38
C ALA A 56 5.74 -1.86 -3.76
N TYR A 57 6.33 -1.63 -2.59
CA TYR A 57 7.10 -2.66 -1.87
C TYR A 57 6.26 -3.92 -1.57
N VAL A 58 5.02 -3.76 -1.12
CA VAL A 58 4.14 -4.90 -0.81
C VAL A 58 3.74 -5.65 -2.08
N GLN A 59 3.49 -4.95 -3.19
CA GLN A 59 3.23 -5.59 -4.49
C GLN A 59 4.42 -6.45 -4.92
N GLU A 60 5.63 -5.90 -4.90
CA GLU A 60 6.86 -6.62 -5.25
C GLU A 60 7.09 -7.83 -4.34
N LYS A 61 6.86 -7.67 -3.03
CA LYS A 61 6.98 -8.74 -2.04
C LYS A 61 6.01 -9.87 -2.32
N LYS A 62 4.75 -9.58 -2.62
CA LYS A 62 3.74 -10.60 -2.96
C LYS A 62 4.12 -11.35 -4.24
N LEU A 63 4.52 -10.63 -5.28
CA LEU A 63 4.97 -11.22 -6.54
C LEU A 63 6.17 -12.16 -6.34
N GLY A 64 7.10 -11.79 -5.44
CA GLY A 64 8.23 -12.62 -5.04
C GLY A 64 7.81 -13.88 -4.27
N GLN A 65 6.78 -13.81 -3.43
CA GLN A 65 6.25 -14.96 -2.68
C GLN A 65 5.53 -15.96 -3.60
N GLU A 66 4.73 -15.47 -4.55
CA GLU A 66 4.04 -16.30 -5.53
C GLU A 66 5.02 -17.09 -6.41
N LYS A 67 6.11 -16.46 -6.84
CA LYS A 67 7.18 -17.12 -7.61
C LYS A 67 7.84 -18.26 -6.83
N LYS A 68 8.10 -18.08 -5.53
CA LYS A 68 8.70 -19.12 -4.67
C LYS A 68 7.77 -20.33 -4.53
N LEU A 69 6.49 -20.08 -4.21
CA LEU A 69 5.50 -21.16 -4.05
C LEU A 69 5.26 -21.93 -5.36
N GLY A 70 5.30 -21.25 -6.51
CA GLY A 70 5.18 -21.88 -7.83
C GLY A 70 6.39 -22.75 -8.21
N GLN A 71 7.59 -22.42 -7.72
CA GLN A 71 8.81 -23.21 -7.96
C GLN A 71 8.89 -24.44 -7.05
N GLU A 72 8.46 -24.33 -5.80
CA GLU A 72 8.42 -25.47 -4.86
C GLU A 72 7.42 -26.55 -5.30
N LYS A 73 6.24 -26.14 -5.81
CA LYS A 73 5.24 -27.08 -6.35
C LYS A 73 5.73 -27.88 -7.56
N LYS A 74 6.59 -27.30 -8.40
CA LYS A 74 7.16 -27.98 -9.57
C LYS A 74 8.23 -29.02 -9.21
N ARG A 75 8.91 -28.85 -8.07
CA ARG A 75 10.00 -29.75 -7.63
C ARG A 75 9.52 -30.98 -6.86
N GLY A 76 8.25 -31.01 -6.42
CA GLY A 76 7.67 -32.13 -5.68
C GLY A 76 6.76 -33.06 -6.51
N GLN A 77 6.72 -32.89 -7.83
CA GLN A 77 5.91 -33.69 -8.77
C GLN A 77 6.76 -34.55 -9.73
N GLU A 78 8.06 -34.68 -9.48
CA GLU A 78 9.00 -35.50 -10.25
C GLU A 78 9.60 -36.61 -9.36
#